data_AF-A0A3D5N9S0-F1
#
_entry.id   AF-A0A3D5N9S0-F1
#
_cell.length_a   1.000
_cell.length_b   1.000
_cell.length_c   1.000
_cell.angle_alpha   90.00
_cell.angle_beta   90.00
_cell.angle_gamma   90.00
#
_symmetry.space_group_name_H-M   'P 1'
#
loop_
_entity.id
_entity.type
_entity.pdbx_description
1 polymer ?
#
loop_
_entity_poly.entity_id
_entity_poly.type
_entity_poly.pdbx_seq_one_letter_code
_entity_poly.pdbx_strand_id
1 'polypeptide(L)' 'MKKALLGATLGALALSLTALPSPAKAADIGACLVTKTDINPFFVKMKEGASAKAEELGIDLSTFAGKV' A
#
# COMPACT_ATOMS: atom_id res chain seq x y z
N MET A 1 -34.30 15.84 -34.65
CA MET A 1 -34.40 14.54 -33.94
C MET A 1 -33.09 13.73 -34.00
N LYS A 2 -32.44 13.57 -35.16
CA LYS A 2 -31.17 12.79 -35.30
C LYS A 2 -29.97 13.38 -34.52
N LYS A 3 -29.88 14.72 -34.45
CA LYS A 3 -28.81 15.44 -33.71
C LYS A 3 -28.93 15.31 -32.18
N ALA A 4 -30.15 15.17 -31.67
CA ALA A 4 -30.39 14.97 -30.24
C ALA A 4 -30.04 13.54 -29.79
N LEU A 5 -30.28 12.55 -30.66
CA LEU A 5 -29.92 11.15 -30.41
C LEU A 5 -28.39 10.95 -30.40
N LEU A 6 -27.65 11.65 -31.28
CA LEU A 6 -26.18 11.63 -31.29
C LEU A 6 -25.57 12.31 -30.04
N GLY A 7 -26.19 13.38 -29.55
CA GLY A 7 -25.74 14.05 -28.32
C GLY A 7 -25.99 13.21 -27.07
N ALA A 8 -27.11 12.47 -27.03
CA ALA A 8 -27.46 11.59 -25.92
C ALA A 8 -26.54 10.36 -25.82
N THR A 9 -26.09 9.79 -26.95
CA THR A 9 -25.15 8.66 -26.95
C THR A 9 -23.73 9.08 -26.58
N LEU A 10 -23.27 10.27 -26.99
CA LEU A 10 -21.98 10.82 -26.54
C LEU A 10 -22.00 11.17 -25.05
N GLY A 11 -23.10 11.73 -24.54
CA GLY A 11 -23.26 12.03 -23.12
C GLY A 11 -23.31 10.78 -22.23
N ALA A 12 -24.00 9.73 -22.69
CA ALA A 12 -24.04 8.44 -22.01
C ALA A 12 -22.67 7.74 -21.99
N LEU A 13 -21.87 7.88 -23.06
CA LEU A 13 -20.50 7.37 -23.10
C LEU A 13 -19.60 8.14 -22.13
N ALA A 14 -19.70 9.47 -22.07
CA ALA A 14 -18.93 10.31 -21.14
C ALA A 14 -19.22 9.99 -19.66
N LEU A 15 -20.47 9.67 -19.32
CA LEU A 15 -20.88 9.23 -17.97
C LEU A 15 -20.42 7.79 -17.66
N SER A 16 -20.25 6.94 -18.67
CA SER A 16 -19.74 5.57 -18.49
C SER A 16 -18.23 5.52 -18.19
N LEU A 17 -17.46 6.52 -18.62
CA LEU A 17 -16.03 6.64 -18.32
C LEU A 17 -15.77 7.08 -16.86
N THR A 18 -16.70 7.79 -16.22
CA THR A 18 -16.59 8.16 -14.79
C THR A 18 -16.97 7.04 -13.83
N ALA A 19 -17.57 5.95 -14.34
CA ALA A 19 -17.95 4.77 -13.56
C ALA A 19 -16.89 3.66 -13.56
N LEU A 20 -15.70 3.92 -14.12
CA LEU A 20 -14.57 3.01 -13.96
C LEU A 20 -14.27 2.87 -12.47
N PRO A 21 -14.27 1.66 -11.90
CA PRO A 21 -13.84 1.46 -10.53
C PRO A 21 -12.43 2.02 -10.43
N SER A 22 -12.26 3.08 -9.63
CA SER A 22 -10.91 3.55 -9.30
C SER A 22 -10.15 2.36 -8.75
N PRO A 23 -8.93 2.06 -9.27
CA PRO A 23 -8.13 0.99 -8.70
C PRO A 23 -7.98 1.33 -7.22
N ALA A 24 -8.55 0.49 -6.36
CA ALA A 24 -8.31 0.59 -4.93
C ALA A 24 -6.78 0.55 -4.77
N LYS A 25 -6.20 1.68 -4.40
CA LYS A 25 -4.80 1.75 -4.01
C LYS A 25 -4.70 0.81 -2.82
N ALA A 26 -4.14 -0.39 -3.04
CA ALA A 26 -3.77 -1.27 -1.95
C ALA A 26 -2.93 -0.40 -1.00
N ALA A 27 -3.39 -0.22 0.23
CA ALA A 27 -2.63 0.52 1.22
C ALA A 27 -1.25 -0.13 1.30
N ASP A 28 -0.20 0.69 1.23
CA ASP A 28 1.19 0.21 1.35
C ASP A 28 1.28 -0.70 2.58
N ILE A 29 1.72 -1.95 2.37
CA ILE A 29 1.78 -2.94 3.43
C ILE A 29 2.94 -2.53 4.33
N GLY A 30 2.61 -2.02 5.53
CA GLY A 30 3.56 -1.67 6.57
C GLY A 30 3.65 -2.74 7.65
N ALA A 31 4.86 -3.01 8.13
CA ALA A 31 5.13 -3.90 9.26
C ALA A 31 5.92 -3.17 10.35
N CYS A 32 5.69 -3.55 11.61
CA CYS A 32 6.37 -2.94 12.76
C CYS A 32 6.99 -4.02 13.65
N LEU A 33 8.30 -3.93 13.89
CA LEU A 33 9.04 -4.79 14.80
C LEU A 33 9.38 -4.02 16.07
N VAL A 34 8.78 -4.41 17.20
CA VAL A 34 9.02 -3.82 18.52
C VAL A 34 9.76 -4.83 19.40
N THR A 35 10.95 -4.47 19.87
CA THR A 35 11.74 -5.31 20.80
C THR A 35 11.85 -4.65 22.18
N LYS A 36 12.03 -5.48 23.22
CA LYS A 36 12.17 -4.99 24.60
C LYS A 36 13.45 -4.17 24.79
N THR A 37 14.52 -4.55 24.10
CA THR A 37 15.84 -3.91 24.09
C THR A 37 16.50 -4.16 22.72
N ASP A 38 17.44 -3.33 22.30
CA ASP A 38 18.27 -3.55 21.10
C ASP A 38 19.67 -4.13 21.40
N ILE A 39 20.06 -4.21 22.67
CA ILE A 39 21.37 -4.74 23.08
C ILE A 39 21.48 -6.27 23.00
N ASN A 40 20.35 -6.98 23.02
CA ASN A 40 20.37 -8.43 22.99
C ASN A 40 20.72 -8.92 21.56
N PRO A 41 21.77 -9.72 21.38
CA PRO A 41 22.17 -10.22 20.06
C PRO A 41 21.05 -10.93 19.29
N PHE A 42 20.10 -11.55 20.00
CA PHE A 42 18.92 -12.16 19.39
C PHE A 42 18.03 -11.12 18.69
N PHE A 43 17.76 -9.99 19.33
CA PHE A 43 16.92 -8.93 18.77
C PHE A 43 17.61 -8.19 17.62
N VAL A 44 18.95 -8.09 17.65
CA VAL A 44 19.74 -7.57 16.52
C VAL A 44 19.57 -8.49 15.31
N LYS A 45 19.72 -9.80 15.48
CA LYS A 45 19.54 -10.78 14.39
C LYS A 45 18.10 -10.84 13.87
N MET A 46 17.12 -10.70 14.76
CA MET A 46 15.71 -10.60 14.38
C MET A 46 15.43 -9.37 13.51
N LYS A 47 16.01 -8.21 13.87
CA LYS A 47 15.90 -6.99 13.08
C LYS A 47 16.57 -7.11 11.71
N GLU A 48 17.77 -7.70 11.65
CA GLU A 48 18.49 -7.95 10.39
C GLU A 48 17.66 -8.84 9.45
N GLY A 49 17.11 -9.96 9.96
CA GLY A 49 16.30 -10.87 9.17
C GLY A 49 14.98 -10.26 8.70
N ALA A 50 14.32 -9.48 9.58
CA ALA A 50 13.09 -8.77 9.23
C ALA A 50 13.35 -7.71 8.14
N SER A 51 14.46 -6.97 8.23
CA SER A 51 14.81 -5.92 7.25
C SER A 51 15.10 -6.53 5.88
N ALA A 52 15.85 -7.64 5.83
CA ALA A 52 16.13 -8.35 4.58
C ALA A 52 14.84 -8.84 3.91
N LYS A 53 13.93 -9.46 4.68
CA LYS A 53 12.65 -9.95 4.15
C LYS A 53 11.70 -8.83 3.75
N ALA A 54 11.71 -7.71 4.48
CA ALA A 54 10.91 -6.55 4.12
C ALA A 54 11.36 -5.93 2.80
N GLU A 55 12.68 -5.83 2.56
CA GLU A 55 13.25 -5.38 1.29
C GLU A 55 12.89 -6.33 0.14
N GLU A 56 12.99 -7.65 0.35
CA GLU A 56 12.60 -8.65 -0.64
C GLU A 56 11.10 -8.59 -1.01
N LEU A 57 10.23 -8.24 -0.06
CA LEU A 57 8.78 -8.21 -0.23
C LEU A 57 8.22 -6.81 -0.54
N GLY A 58 9.06 -5.77 -0.54
CA GLY A 58 8.62 -4.39 -0.74
C GLY A 58 7.71 -3.86 0.38
N ILE A 59 7.92 -4.33 1.61
CA ILE A 59 7.16 -3.96 2.81
C ILE A 59 7.88 -2.81 3.52
N ASP A 60 7.16 -1.78 3.94
CA ASP A 60 7.72 -0.71 4.77
C ASP A 60 7.87 -1.20 6.22
N LEU A 61 9.10 -1.46 6.67
CA LEU A 61 9.40 -2.00 7.99
C LEU A 61 9.87 -0.91 8.96
N SER A 62 9.06 -0.60 9.96
CA SER A 62 9.46 0.22 11.11
C SER A 62 10.03 -0.66 12.23
N THR A 63 11.13 -0.24 12.86
CA THR A 63 11.76 -0.97 13.97
C THR A 63 11.91 -0.07 15.20
N PHE A 64 11.43 -0.52 16.36
CA PHE A 64 11.51 0.20 17.62
C PHE A 64 12.07 -0.70 18.73
N ALA A 65 12.88 -0.12 19.61
CA ALA A 65 13.41 -0.81 20.78
C ALA A 65 13.16 0.01 22.04
N GLY A 66 12.83 -0.68 23.14
CA GLY A 66 12.75 -0.06 24.45
C GLY A 66 14.12 0.45 24.90
N LYS A 67 14.13 1.64 25.53
CA LYS A 67 15.32 2.12 26.26
C LYS A 67 15.50 1.28 27.53
N VAL A 68 16.75 0.96 27.83
CA VAL A 68 17.18 0.24 29.05
C VAL A 68 17.09 1.16 30.25
#